data_AF-A0A060C3B7-F1
#
_entry.id   AF-A0A060C3B7-F1
#
_cell.length_a   1.000
_cell.length_b   1.000
_cell.length_c   1.000
_cell.angle_alpha   90.00
_cell.angle_beta   90.00
_cell.angle_gamma   90.00
#
_symmetry.space_group_name_H-M   'P 1'
#
loop_
_entity.id
_entity.type
_entity.pdbx_description
1 polymer ?
#
loop_
_entity_poly.entity_id
_entity_poly.type
_entity_poly.pdbx_seq_one_letter_code
_entity_poly.pdbx_strand_id
1 'polypeptide(L)'
;MRYQGAGSSLINPPKAVTPKDAFDNRGIYYTYERGFRCFYSERDIKLEKAALSAAEKADTILFFGGLSDFEESEGFDREHMRMGEKSNLIAG
;
A
#
# COMPACT_ATOMS: atom_id res chain seq x y z
N MET A 1 -4.68 2.92 -1.40
CA MET A 1 -3.85 2.86 -2.63
C MET A 1 -3.67 4.28 -3.12
N ARG A 2 -2.43 4.67 -3.41
CA ARG A 2 -2.12 6.00 -3.91
C ARG A 2 -2.23 5.98 -5.43
N TYR A 3 -2.88 7.00 -6.00
CA TYR A 3 -3.08 7.13 -7.46
C TYR A 3 -2.74 8.54 -7.96
N GLN A 4 -2.51 9.51 -7.06
CA GLN A 4 -1.99 10.84 -7.39
C GLN A 4 -0.60 11.02 -6.76
N GLY A 5 0.18 11.94 -7.34
CA GLY A 5 1.44 12.38 -6.76
C GLY A 5 1.26 13.09 -5.42
N ALA A 6 2.34 13.25 -4.67
CA ALA A 6 2.37 14.11 -3.51
C ALA A 6 2.64 15.55 -3.95
N GLY A 7 1.96 16.53 -3.35
CA GLY A 7 2.19 17.94 -3.66
C GLY A 7 0.91 18.77 -3.71
N SER A 8 1.05 19.98 -4.25
CA SER A 8 -0.03 20.98 -4.27
C SER A 8 -1.07 20.74 -5.37
N SER A 9 -0.76 19.91 -6.36
CA SER A 9 -1.58 19.67 -7.56
C SER A 9 -2.64 18.57 -7.39
N LEU A 10 -3.09 18.30 -6.16
CA LEU A 10 -4.12 17.28 -5.91
C LEU A 10 -5.47 17.71 -6.50
N ILE A 11 -6.04 16.86 -7.35
CA ILE A 11 -7.37 17.06 -7.92
C ILE A 11 -8.39 16.32 -7.05
N ASN A 12 -9.54 16.93 -6.81
CA ASN A 12 -10.68 16.24 -6.19
C ASN A 12 -11.42 15.42 -7.26
N PRO A 13 -11.29 14.09 -7.30
CA PRO A 13 -11.97 13.29 -8.32
C PRO A 13 -13.48 13.26 -8.06
N PRO A 14 -14.32 13.15 -9.10
CA PRO A 14 -15.76 12.96 -8.92
C PRO A 14 -16.08 11.59 -8.30
N LYS A 15 -15.18 10.60 -8.43
CA LYS A 15 -15.26 9.28 -7.81
C LYS A 15 -13.87 8.66 -7.69
N ALA A 16 -13.61 7.97 -6.59
CA ALA A 16 -12.47 7.08 -6.41
C ALA A 16 -12.98 5.67 -6.09
N VAL A 17 -12.30 4.64 -6.62
CA VAL A 17 -12.63 3.23 -6.37
C VAL A 17 -11.38 2.57 -5.82
N THR A 18 -11.47 2.04 -4.61
CA THR A 18 -10.39 1.26 -4.01
C THR A 18 -10.46 -0.20 -4.49
N PRO A 19 -9.37 -0.98 -4.38
CA PRO A 19 -9.43 -2.43 -4.61
C PRO A 19 -10.50 -3.12 -3.77
N LYS A 20 -10.69 -2.67 -2.51
CA LYS A 20 -11.74 -3.14 -1.61
C LYS A 20 -13.13 -2.93 -2.24
N ASP A 21 -13.43 -1.71 -2.68
CA ASP A 21 -14.70 -1.38 -3.32
C ASP A 21 -14.91 -2.21 -4.59
N ALA A 22 -13.85 -2.39 -5.39
CA ALA A 22 -13.92 -3.17 -6.61
C ALA A 22 -14.23 -4.66 -6.35
N PHE A 23 -13.67 -5.25 -5.28
CA PHE A 23 -13.90 -6.64 -4.91
C PHE A 23 -15.28 -6.84 -4.32
N ASP A 24 -15.69 -5.96 -3.41
CA ASP A 24 -17.02 -5.98 -2.79
C ASP A 24 -18.11 -5.87 -3.86
N ASN A 25 -17.98 -4.93 -4.80
CA ASN A 25 -18.95 -4.73 -5.88
C ASN A 25 -19.06 -5.93 -6.85
N ARG A 26 -18.04 -6.78 -6.90
CA ARG A 26 -18.00 -7.98 -7.74
C ARG A 26 -18.34 -9.26 -6.96
N GLY A 27 -18.60 -9.17 -5.65
CA GLY A 27 -18.84 -10.32 -4.80
C GLY A 27 -17.64 -11.26 -4.66
N ILE A 28 -16.43 -10.72 -4.80
CA ILE A 28 -15.19 -11.49 -4.63
C ILE A 28 -14.93 -11.64 -3.12
N TYR A 29 -14.74 -12.87 -2.65
CA TYR A 29 -14.32 -13.13 -1.27
C TYR A 29 -12.80 -12.98 -1.15
N TYR A 30 -12.36 -12.22 -0.15
CA TYR A 30 -10.95 -11.99 0.14
C TYR A 30 -10.73 -11.75 1.64
N THR A 31 -9.50 -11.98 2.09
CA THR A 31 -9.01 -11.51 3.40
C THR A 31 -8.15 -10.29 3.16
N TYR A 32 -8.31 -9.27 4.00
CA TYR A 32 -7.50 -8.06 3.93
C TYR A 32 -6.70 -7.89 5.22
N GLU A 33 -5.39 -7.75 5.07
CA GLU A 33 -4.47 -7.38 6.13
C GLU A 33 -3.65 -6.17 5.69
N ARG A 34 -3.48 -5.20 6.60
CA ARG A 34 -2.81 -3.94 6.25
C ARG A 34 -1.29 -4.10 6.06
N GLY A 35 -0.68 -5.02 6.81
CA GLY A 35 0.76 -5.31 6.76
C GLY A 35 1.66 -4.23 7.39
N PHE A 36 1.53 -2.96 6.99
CA PHE A 36 2.42 -1.88 7.44
C PHE A 36 1.70 -0.52 7.59
N ARG A 37 2.40 0.47 8.14
CA ARG A 37 1.93 1.87 8.23
C ARG A 37 2.67 2.73 7.21
N CYS A 38 1.95 3.45 6.36
CA CYS A 38 2.59 4.29 5.33
C CYS A 38 3.39 5.47 5.91
N PHE A 39 2.84 6.17 6.91
CA PHE A 39 3.41 7.43 7.41
C PHE A 39 4.39 7.29 8.58
N TYR A 40 4.34 6.20 9.35
CA TYR A 40 5.21 6.01 10.51
C TYR A 40 6.46 5.24 10.11
N SER A 41 7.64 5.70 10.52
CA SER A 41 8.92 5.02 10.27
C SER A 41 9.04 3.71 11.05
N GLU A 42 8.38 3.63 12.20
CA GLU A 42 8.39 2.45 13.07
C GLU A 42 7.63 1.27 12.44
N ARG A 43 8.27 0.10 12.47
CA ARG A 43 7.66 -1.17 12.12
C ARG A 43 6.56 -1.54 13.11
N ASP A 44 5.47 -2.09 12.60
CA ASP A 44 4.37 -2.61 13.40
C ASP A 44 4.34 -4.13 13.26
N ILE A 45 5.11 -4.80 14.12
CA ILE A 45 5.30 -6.26 14.08
C ILE A 45 3.97 -7.02 14.13
N LYS A 46 2.93 -6.45 14.78
CA LYS A 46 1.61 -7.08 14.84
C LYS A 46 0.95 -7.10 13.47
N LEU A 47 1.04 -6.01 12.72
CA LEU A 47 0.49 -5.94 11.36
C LEU A 47 1.26 -6.83 10.38
N GLU A 48 2.59 -6.86 10.50
CA GLU A 48 3.43 -7.72 9.67
C GLU A 48 3.07 -9.20 9.89
N LYS A 49 2.99 -9.64 11.15
CA LYS A 49 2.61 -11.03 11.48
C LYS A 49 1.20 -11.39 11.04
N ALA A 50 0.25 -10.47 11.15
CA ALA A 50 -1.12 -10.71 10.69
C ALA A 50 -1.15 -10.91 9.17
N ALA A 51 -0.47 -10.04 8.42
CA ALA A 51 -0.37 -10.14 6.96
C ALA A 51 0.32 -11.44 6.52
N LEU A 52 1.43 -11.81 7.15
CA LEU A 52 2.14 -13.06 6.85
C LEU A 52 1.28 -14.29 7.15
N SER A 53 0.58 -14.33 8.29
CA SER A 53 -0.28 -15.46 8.64
C SER A 53 -1.51 -15.59 7.72
N ALA A 54 -2.03 -14.48 7.21
CA ALA A 54 -3.09 -14.50 6.19
C ALA A 54 -2.55 -14.97 4.84
N ALA A 55 -1.35 -14.52 4.45
CA ALA A 55 -0.68 -14.92 3.21
C ALA A 55 -0.38 -16.42 3.17
N GLU A 56 0.06 -17.01 4.28
CA GLU A 56 0.31 -18.47 4.40
C GLU A 56 -0.94 -19.33 4.09
N LYS A 57 -2.14 -18.78 4.25
CA LYS A 57 -3.41 -19.49 4.05
C LYS A 57 -4.07 -19.16 2.70
N ALA A 58 -3.47 -18.29 1.90
CA ALA A 58 -4.07 -17.78 0.67
C ALA A 58 -3.45 -18.48 -0.56
N ASP A 59 -4.30 -18.88 -1.51
CA ASP A 59 -3.84 -19.40 -2.80
C ASP A 59 -3.24 -18.32 -3.70
N THR A 60 -3.68 -17.07 -3.51
CA THR A 60 -3.23 -15.91 -4.30
C THR A 60 -3.11 -14.69 -3.41
N ILE A 61 -1.96 -14.03 -3.49
CA ILE A 61 -1.66 -12.84 -2.69
C ILE A 61 -1.61 -11.62 -3.63
N LEU A 62 -2.42 -10.61 -3.32
CA LEU A 62 -2.37 -9.31 -3.98
C LEU A 62 -1.77 -8.30 -3.02
N PHE A 63 -0.50 -7.95 -3.27
CA PHE A 63 0.23 -6.99 -2.46
C PHE A 63 0.10 -5.57 -3.01
N PHE A 64 -0.37 -4.63 -2.17
CA PHE A 64 -0.50 -3.22 -2.51
C PHE A 64 0.52 -2.37 -1.75
N GLY A 65 1.79 -2.49 -2.13
CA GLY A 65 2.86 -1.64 -1.62
C GLY A 65 3.39 -0.67 -2.68
N GLY A 66 4.21 0.28 -2.22
CA GLY A 66 4.83 1.29 -3.07
C GLY A 66 5.62 2.29 -2.25
N LEU A 67 5.64 3.53 -2.74
CA LEU A 67 6.34 4.67 -2.15
C LEU A 67 5.36 5.56 -1.39
N SER A 68 5.84 6.18 -0.32
CA SER A 68 5.13 7.18 0.46
C SER A 68 5.22 8.57 -0.18
N ASP A 69 4.40 9.50 0.32
CA ASP A 69 4.38 10.89 -0.17
C ASP A 69 5.72 11.60 0.04
N PHE A 70 6.47 11.24 1.09
CA PHE A 70 7.80 11.78 1.36
C PHE A 70 8.86 11.25 0.37
N GLU A 71 8.70 10.02 -0.11
CA GLU A 71 9.63 9.40 -1.07
C GLU A 71 9.41 9.91 -2.50
N GLU A 72 8.31 10.61 -2.78
CA GLU A 72 7.98 11.17 -4.09
C GLU A 72 7.45 12.59 -3.97
N SER A 73 8.06 13.38 -3.08
CA SER A 73 7.66 14.76 -2.84
C SER A 73 7.91 15.65 -4.07
N GLU A 74 6.96 16.52 -4.38
CA GLU A 74 7.11 17.56 -5.39
C GLU A 74 8.36 18.42 -5.12
N GLY A 75 9.19 18.61 -6.15
CA GLY A 75 10.40 19.43 -6.08
C GLY A 75 11.65 18.75 -5.49
N PHE A 76 11.60 17.45 -5.22
CA PHE A 76 12.76 16.69 -4.74
C PHE A 76 13.01 15.45 -5.59
N ASP A 77 14.27 15.22 -5.96
CA ASP A 77 14.70 14.00 -6.62
C ASP A 77 14.86 12.86 -5.61
N ARG A 78 14.58 11.64 -6.07
CA ARG A 78 14.81 10.43 -5.29
C ARG A 78 16.28 10.06 -5.29
N GLU A 79 16.80 9.65 -4.13
CA GLU A 79 18.18 9.15 -4.02
C GLU A 79 18.36 7.75 -4.64
N HIS A 80 17.27 6.97 -4.74
CA HIS A 80 17.29 5.62 -5.30
C HIS A 80 15.98 5.21 -5.96
N MET A 81 16.06 4.23 -6.87
CA MET A 81 14.90 3.67 -7.58
C MET A 81 14.24 2.46 -6.90
N ARG A 82 14.75 2.04 -5.74
CA ARG A 82 14.20 0.89 -4.99
C ARG A 82 12.76 1.16 -4.54
N MET A 83 11.98 0.09 -4.36
CA MET A 83 10.66 0.16 -3.73
C MET A 83 10.82 0.56 -2.26
N GLY A 84 9.81 1.25 -1.70
CA GLY A 84 9.85 1.77 -0.34
C GLY A 84 10.11 0.66 0.68
N GLU A 85 10.97 0.94 1.65
CA GLU A 85 11.54 -0.09 2.53
C GLU A 85 10.47 -0.94 3.24
N LYS A 86 9.38 -0.28 3.67
CA LYS A 86 8.24 -0.93 4.35
C LYS A 86 7.52 -1.94 3.46
N SER A 87 7.48 -1.68 2.17
CA SER A 87 6.85 -2.57 1.20
C SER A 87 7.72 -3.81 0.94
N ASN A 88 9.04 -3.64 0.85
CA ASN A 88 9.97 -4.75 0.65
C ASN A 88 9.94 -5.76 1.80
N LEU A 89 9.67 -5.31 3.02
CA LEU A 89 9.60 -6.17 4.20
C LEU A 89 8.48 -7.21 4.15
N ILE A 90 7.41 -6.96 3.38
CA ILE A 90 6.25 -7.86 3.29
C ILE A 90 6.21 -8.61 1.96
N ALA A 91 6.71 -8.00 0.88
CA ALA A 91 6.70 -8.60 -0.44
C ALA A 91 7.94 -9.46 -0.77
N GLY A 92 8.98 -9.38 0.07
CA GLY A 92 10.25 -10.10 -0.11
C GLY A 92 10.30 -11.49 0.51
#